data_AF-A0A3R8TFH6-F1
#
_entry.id   AF-A0A3R8TFH6-F1
#
_cell.length_a   1.000
_cell.length_b   1.000
_cell.length_c   1.000
_cell.angle_alpha   90.00
_cell.angle_beta   90.00
_cell.angle_gamma   90.00
#
_symmetry.space_group_name_H-M   'P 1'
#
loop_
_entity.id
_entity.type
_entity.pdbx_description
1 polymer ?
#
loop_
_entity_poly.entity_id
_entity_poly.type
_entity_poly.pdbx_seq_one_letter_code
_entity_poly.pdbx_strand_id
1 'polypeptide(L)' 'MALDAETKVFLDLKDQEIAPWTAARAAARDLPLPPEVLPTVIENVALLRAQASLFVSALQERVGGDHADGAPETFQP' A
#
# COMPACT_ATOMS: atom_id res chain seq x y z
N MET A 1 14.28 5.54 -0.80
CA MET A 1 13.87 5.48 0.62
C MET A 1 13.77 4.02 1.02
N ALA A 2 14.29 3.63 2.19
CA ALA A 2 14.12 2.27 2.69
C ALA A 2 12.74 2.14 3.36
N LEU A 3 11.99 1.09 3.00
CA LEU A 3 10.75 0.73 3.69
C LEU A 3 11.10 -0.10 4.92
N ASP A 4 10.31 0.05 5.99
CA ASP A 4 10.37 -0.88 7.10
C ASP A 4 9.88 -2.28 6.67
N ALA A 5 10.27 -3.30 7.45
CA ALA A 5 9.98 -4.69 7.13
C ALA A 5 8.47 -4.99 7.08
N GLU A 6 7.67 -4.31 7.89
CA GLU A 6 6.23 -4.57 7.95
C GLU A 6 5.53 -4.02 6.70
N THR A 7 5.86 -2.79 6.32
CA THR A 7 5.38 -2.19 5.07
C THR A 7 5.79 -3.03 3.87
N LYS A 8 7.03 -3.52 3.82
CA LYS A 8 7.47 -4.41 2.74
C LYS A 8 6.64 -5.69 2.66
N VAL A 9 6.45 -6.39 3.78
CA VAL A 9 5.63 -7.62 3.83
C VAL A 9 4.20 -7.35 3.36
N PHE A 10 3.61 -6.23 3.74
CA PHE A 10 2.26 -5.85 3.29
C PHE A 10 2.19 -5.60 1.78
N LEU A 11 3.15 -4.90 1.21
CA LEU A 11 3.17 -4.61 -0.24
C LEU A 11 3.45 -5.86 -1.07
N ASP A 12 4.20 -6.82 -0.54
CA ASP A 12 4.54 -8.09 -1.20
C ASP A 12 3.39 -9.13 -1.16
N LEU A 13 2.28 -8.84 -0.47
CA LEU A 13 1.10 -9.72 -0.45
C LEU A 13 0.52 -9.96 -1.84
N LYS A 14 0.23 -11.21 -2.16
CA LYS A 14 -0.58 -11.62 -3.31
C LYS A 14 -2.06 -11.49 -2.97
N ASP A 15 -2.90 -11.35 -3.98
CA ASP A 15 -4.35 -11.13 -3.80
C ASP A 15 -5.01 -12.24 -2.94
N GLN A 16 -4.61 -13.50 -3.15
CA GLN A 16 -5.08 -14.65 -2.37
C GLN A 16 -4.63 -14.64 -0.90
N GLU A 17 -3.61 -13.86 -0.56
CA GLU A 17 -3.05 -13.75 0.80
C GLU A 17 -3.71 -12.62 1.60
N ILE A 18 -4.44 -11.70 0.94
CA ILE A 18 -5.03 -10.52 1.58
C ILE A 18 -6.09 -10.89 2.60
N ALA A 19 -6.96 -11.85 2.26
CA ALA A 19 -8.01 -12.33 3.18
C ALA A 19 -7.44 -12.94 4.48
N PRO A 20 -6.56 -13.95 4.44
CA PRO A 20 -5.97 -14.51 5.66
C PRO A 20 -5.08 -13.50 6.41
N TRP A 21 -4.37 -12.62 5.68
CA TRP A 21 -3.59 -11.54 6.31
C TRP A 21 -4.48 -10.57 7.10
N THR A 22 -5.61 -10.15 6.52
CA THR A 22 -6.55 -9.21 7.14
C THR A 22 -7.11 -9.78 8.44
N ALA A 23 -7.55 -11.04 8.42
CA ALA A 23 -8.06 -11.73 9.61
C ALA A 23 -7.00 -11.84 10.71
N ALA A 24 -5.77 -12.24 10.35
CA ALA A 24 -4.67 -12.34 11.30
C ALA A 24 -4.29 -10.96 11.89
N ARG A 25 -4.28 -9.90 11.06
CA ARG A 25 -3.94 -8.54 11.50
C ARG A 25 -4.98 -7.94 12.43
N ALA A 26 -6.26 -8.24 12.20
CA ALA A 26 -7.36 -7.86 13.08
C ALA A 26 -7.31 -8.61 14.41
N ALA A 27 -7.08 -9.93 14.39
CA ALA A 27 -6.92 -10.74 15.59
C ALA A 27 -5.73 -10.26 16.46
N ALA A 28 -4.60 -9.92 15.85
CA ALA A 28 -3.43 -9.38 16.55
C ALA A 28 -3.66 -8.00 17.20
N ARG A 29 -4.80 -7.35 16.94
CA ARG A 29 -5.20 -6.04 17.49
C ARG A 29 -6.42 -6.13 18.39
N ASP A 30 -6.89 -7.34 18.68
CA ASP A 30 -8.15 -7.57 19.39
C ASP A 30 -9.32 -6.81 18.73
N LEU A 31 -9.31 -6.71 17.39
CA LEU A 31 -10.36 -6.08 16.61
C LEU A 31 -11.33 -7.15 16.10
N PRO A 32 -12.52 -7.30 16.71
CA PRO A 32 -13.53 -8.20 16.19
C PRO A 32 -14.04 -7.65 14.86
N LEU A 33 -13.93 -8.46 13.81
CA LEU A 33 -14.53 -8.17 12.51
C LEU A 33 -15.80 -9.02 12.36
N PRO A 34 -16.99 -8.40 12.45
CA PRO A 34 -18.23 -9.10 12.18
C PRO A 34 -18.21 -9.76 10.79
N PRO A 35 -18.72 -10.99 10.62
CA PRO A 35 -18.69 -11.70 9.34
C PRO A 35 -19.34 -10.91 8.19
N GLU A 36 -20.33 -10.09 8.50
CA GLU A 36 -21.05 -9.26 7.52
C GLU A 36 -20.21 -8.12 6.94
N VAL A 37 -19.21 -7.61 7.66
CA VAL A 37 -18.33 -6.53 7.18
C VAL A 37 -17.00 -7.05 6.63
N LEU A 38 -16.62 -8.29 6.97
CA LEU A 38 -15.33 -8.87 6.62
C LEU A 38 -15.02 -8.82 5.11
N PRO A 39 -15.95 -9.12 4.18
CA PRO A 39 -15.68 -9.01 2.74
C PRO A 39 -15.26 -7.58 2.33
N THR A 40 -16.00 -6.57 2.77
CA THR A 40 -15.70 -5.16 2.46
C THR A 40 -14.38 -4.71 3.08
N VAL A 41 -14.04 -5.19 4.29
CA VAL A 41 -12.74 -4.88 4.90
C VAL A 41 -11.59 -5.47 4.07
N ILE A 42 -11.73 -6.71 3.60
CA ILE A 42 -10.72 -7.37 2.75
C ILE A 42 -10.53 -6.59 1.44
N GLU A 43 -11.62 -6.17 0.79
CA GLU A 43 -11.59 -5.35 -0.43
C GLU A 43 -10.86 -4.01 -0.21
N ASN A 44 -11.16 -3.32 0.90
CA ASN A 44 -10.51 -2.06 1.23
C ASN A 44 -9.02 -2.24 1.53
N VAL A 45 -8.63 -3.33 2.19
CA VAL A 45 -7.21 -3.67 2.41
C VAL A 45 -6.51 -3.95 1.09
N ALA A 46 -7.16 -4.65 0.16
CA ALA A 46 -6.61 -4.90 -1.17
C ALA A 46 -6.40 -3.60 -1.96
N LEU A 47 -7.38 -2.70 -1.93
CA LEU A 47 -7.28 -1.39 -2.55
C LEU A 47 -6.12 -0.57 -1.94
N LEU A 48 -6.02 -0.54 -0.60
CA LEU A 48 -4.95 0.17 0.09
C LEU A 48 -3.57 -0.38 -0.32
N ARG A 49 -3.41 -1.71 -0.37
CA ARG A 49 -2.18 -2.37 -0.81
C ARG A 49 -1.80 -1.96 -2.24
N ALA A 50 -2.76 -1.96 -3.16
CA ALA A 50 -2.53 -1.55 -4.54
C ALA A 50 -2.10 -0.09 -4.65
N GLN A 51 -2.80 0.83 -3.97
CA GLN A 51 -2.49 2.26 -3.98
C GLN A 51 -1.13 2.55 -3.37
N ALA A 52 -0.80 1.93 -2.24
CA ALA A 52 0.50 2.06 -1.61
C ALA A 52 1.62 1.51 -2.50
N SER A 53 1.38 0.42 -3.22
CA SER A 53 2.36 -0.15 -4.16
C SER A 53 2.64 0.82 -5.31
N LEU A 54 1.59 1.41 -5.92
CA LEU A 54 1.74 2.42 -6.97
C LEU A 54 2.54 3.63 -6.49
N PHE A 55 2.24 4.12 -5.28
CA PHE A 55 2.96 5.25 -4.69
C PHE A 55 4.45 4.94 -4.47
N VAL A 56 4.76 3.77 -3.90
CA VAL A 56 6.15 3.35 -3.67
C VAL A 56 6.91 3.19 -4.98
N SER A 57 6.30 2.60 -6.01
CA SER A 57 6.90 2.49 -7.34
C SER A 57 7.22 3.86 -7.92
N ALA A 58 6.28 4.82 -7.87
CA ALA A 58 6.48 6.18 -8.36
C ALA A 58 7.62 6.90 -7.60
N LEU A 59 7.74 6.70 -6.29
CA LEU A 59 8.85 7.24 -5.51
C LEU A 59 10.19 6.62 -5.91
N GLN A 60 10.24 5.32 -6.21
CA GLN A 60 11.45 4.63 -6.63
C GLN A 60 11.89 5.08 -8.03
N GLU A 61 10.95 5.25 -8.95
CA GLU A 61 11.22 5.82 -10.28
C GLU A 61 11.82 7.22 -10.18
N ARG A 62 11.31 8.06 -9.27
CA ARG A 62 11.85 9.41 -9.06
C ARG A 62 13.25 9.42 -8.43
N VAL A 63 13.61 8.39 -7.65
CA VAL A 63 14.90 8.28 -6.96
C VAL A 63 15.95 7.53 -7.80
N GLY A 64 15.52 6.61 -8.66
CA GLY A 64 16.39 5.82 -9.55
C GLY A 64 16.47 6.34 -10.99
N GLY A 65 15.58 7.27 -11.37
CA GLY A 65 15.62 8.01 -12.62
C GLY A 65 16.41 9.29 -12.47
N ASP A 66 17.22 9.59 -13.47
CA ASP A 66 18.06 10.77 -13.66
C ASP A 66 17.23 12.07 -13.81
N HIS A 67 16.35 12.40 -12.84
CA HIS A 67 15.69 13.69 -12.78
C HIS A 67 16.63 14.73 -12.14
N ALA A 68 17.72 15.00 -12.85
CA ALA A 68 18.41 16.29 -12.77
C ALA A 68 17.66 17.39 -13.53
N ASP A 69 16.65 17.08 -14.35
CA ASP A 69 15.82 18.07 -15.03
C ASP A 69 14.33 17.88 -14.72
N GLY A 70 13.79 18.85 -14.00
CA GLY A 70 12.40 18.96 -13.62
C GLY A 70 12.23 20.17 -12.72
N ALA A 71 12.72 21.33 -13.18
CA ALA A 71 12.33 22.60 -12.59
C ALA A 71 10.79 22.62 -12.49
N PRO A 72 10.21 23.07 -11.36
CA PRO A 72 8.77 23.19 -11.25
C PRO A 72 8.28 24.04 -12.43
N GLU A 73 7.31 23.55 -13.20
CA GLU A 73 6.70 24.37 -14.25
C GLU A 73 6.15 25.63 -13.59
N THR A 74 6.76 26.78 -13.92
CA THR A 74 6.24 28.07 -13.50
C THR A 74 4.94 28.30 -14.24
N PHE A 75 3.83 28.24 -13.51
CA PHE A 75 2.53 28.66 -14.03
C PHE A 75 2.63 30.14 -14.44
N GLN A 76 2.42 30.43 -15.73
CA GLN A 76 2.22 31.79 -16.23
C GLN A 76 0.73 32.05 -16.46
N PRO A 77 0.18 33.18 -15.97
CA PRO A 77 -1.23 33.52 -16.08
C PRO A 77 -1.67 33.87 -17.50
#